data_AF-A0A962NXV6-F1
#
_entry.id   AF-A0A962NXV6-F1
#
_cell.length_a   1.000
_cell.length_b   1.000
_cell.length_c   1.000
_cell.angle_alpha   90.00
_cell.angle_beta   90.00
_cell.angle_gamma   90.00
#
_symmetry.space_group_name_H-M   'P 1'
#
loop_
_entity.id
_entity.type
_entity.pdbx_description
1 polymer ?
#
loop_
_entity_poly.entity_id
_entity_poly.type
_entity_poly.pdbx_seq_one_letter_code
_entity_poly.pdbx_strand_id
1 'polypeptide(L)'
;QLVPTPDGKARRACIEVLLNTPLISDYVRKGEVHMLKELMKKSRELGMQTFDQALFDLYSAGEITYEDALKHADSPNDLRLMIKLGNTGDSRYLDQATRGLSIQGSE
;
A
#
# COMPACT_ATOMS: atom_id res chain seq x y z
N GLN A 1 5.39 -13.33 -2.82
CA GLN A 1 4.31 -14.29 -2.45
C GLN A 1 3.48 -14.63 -3.68
N LEU A 2 2.85 -15.81 -3.74
CA LEU A 2 1.90 -16.16 -4.80
C LEU A 2 0.47 -16.10 -4.26
N VAL A 3 -0.42 -15.34 -4.90
CA VAL A 3 -1.83 -15.18 -4.52
C VAL A 3 -2.71 -15.87 -5.56
N PRO A 4 -3.73 -16.67 -5.18
CA PRO A 4 -4.60 -17.32 -6.15
C PRO A 4 -5.36 -16.32 -7.02
N THR A 5 -5.60 -16.68 -8.28
CA THR A 5 -6.55 -15.94 -9.14
C THR A 5 -7.99 -16.18 -8.67
N PRO A 6 -8.95 -15.29 -8.99
CA PRO A 6 -10.35 -15.44 -8.56
C PRO A 6 -11.01 -16.76 -8.99
N ASP A 7 -10.58 -17.34 -10.11
CA ASP A 7 -11.08 -18.63 -10.62
C ASP A 7 -10.38 -19.85 -10.00
N GLY A 8 -9.35 -19.64 -9.17
CA GLY A 8 -8.56 -20.67 -8.50
C GLY A 8 -7.64 -21.49 -9.42
N LYS A 9 -7.56 -21.19 -10.72
CA LYS A 9 -6.81 -22.00 -11.71
C LYS A 9 -5.35 -21.61 -11.83
N ALA A 10 -4.99 -20.40 -11.40
CA ALA A 10 -3.64 -19.88 -11.49
C ALA A 10 -3.25 -19.11 -10.22
N ARG A 11 -2.02 -18.61 -10.18
CA ARG A 11 -1.53 -17.73 -9.11
C ARG A 11 -0.78 -16.55 -9.70
N ARG A 12 -0.89 -15.41 -9.04
CA ARG A 12 -0.19 -14.17 -9.39
C ARG A 12 0.91 -13.89 -8.38
N ALA A 13 2.06 -13.44 -8.89
CA ALA A 13 3.17 -13.05 -8.05
C ALA A 13 2.91 -11.64 -7.50
N CYS A 14 2.81 -11.54 -6.18
CA CYS A 14 2.83 -10.28 -5.46
C CYS A 14 4.26 -10.09 -4.92
N ILE A 15 4.92 -9.00 -5.32
CA ILE A 15 6.35 -8.76 -5.07
C ILE A 15 6.52 -7.36 -4.51
N GLU A 16 7.33 -7.26 -3.46
CA GLU A 16 7.84 -6.00 -2.95
C GLU A 16 9.21 -5.71 -3.60
N VAL A 17 9.45 -4.46 -3.99
CA VAL A 17 10.68 -4.03 -4.66
C VAL A 17 11.30 -2.86 -3.91
N LEU A 18 12.48 -3.09 -3.34
CA LEU A 18 13.33 -2.09 -2.72
C LEU A 18 14.60 -1.90 -3.55
N LEU A 19 14.87 -0.67 -3.99
CA LEU A 19 16.10 -0.35 -4.72
C LEU A 19 17.11 0.32 -3.80
N ASN A 20 18.37 -0.11 -3.86
CA ASN A 20 19.43 0.43 -3.01
C ASN A 20 19.93 1.79 -3.51
N THR A 21 19.20 2.86 -3.21
CA THR A 21 19.63 4.24 -3.44
C THR A 21 20.62 4.69 -2.35
N PRO A 22 21.38 5.79 -2.56
CA PRO A 22 22.28 6.31 -1.53
C PRO A 22 21.59 6.57 -0.18
N LEU A 23 20.34 7.08 -0.19
CA LEU A 23 19.55 7.31 1.02
C LEU A 23 19.14 6.01 1.72
N ILE A 24 18.72 5.00 0.95
CA ILE A 24 18.41 3.66 1.50
C ILE A 24 19.64 3.06 2.16
N SER A 25 20.80 3.15 1.50
CA SER A 25 22.06 2.66 2.05
C SER A 25 22.45 3.38 3.35
N ASP A 26 22.15 4.66 3.48
CA ASP A 26 22.41 5.44 4.69
C ASP A 26 21.50 5.01 5.84
N TYR A 27 20.19 4.85 5.58
CA TYR A 27 19.25 4.34 6.58
C TYR A 27 19.63 2.94 7.07
N VAL A 28 20.03 2.04 6.16
CA VAL A 28 20.52 0.70 6.55
C VAL A 28 21.76 0.80 7.43
N ARG A 29 22.73 1.66 7.07
CA ARG A 29 23.96 1.85 7.85
C ARG A 29 23.71 2.39 9.25
N LYS A 30 22.74 3.29 9.41
CA LYS A 30 22.35 3.89 10.69
C LYS A 30 21.42 2.98 11.53
N GLY A 31 20.94 1.88 10.96
CA GLY A 31 19.96 1.01 11.61
C GLY A 31 18.53 1.57 11.59
N GLU A 32 18.28 2.62 10.82
CA GLU A 32 16.98 3.30 10.69
C GLU A 32 16.05 2.58 9.70
N VAL A 33 16.00 1.24 9.77
CA VAL A 33 15.28 0.39 8.80
C VAL A 33 13.77 0.62 8.77
N HIS A 34 13.20 1.16 9.86
CA HIS A 34 11.79 1.52 9.94
C HIS A 34 11.41 2.64 8.95
N MET A 35 12.38 3.46 8.53
CA MET A 35 12.16 4.53 7.54
C MET A 35 12.03 4.01 6.10
N LEU A 36 12.47 2.77 5.84
CA LEU A 36 12.50 2.21 4.48
C LEU A 36 11.10 2.06 3.90
N LYS A 37 10.11 1.59 4.69
CA LYS A 37 8.74 1.36 4.20
C LYS A 37 8.10 2.67 3.71
N GLU A 38 8.26 3.77 4.45
CA GLU A 38 7.73 5.07 4.04
C GLU A 38 8.46 5.65 2.83
N LEU A 39 9.78 5.45 2.74
CA LEU A 39 10.52 5.87 1.55
C LEU A 39 10.11 5.09 0.30
N MET A 40 9.89 3.78 0.43
CA MET A 40 9.39 2.93 -0.66
C MET A 40 8.02 3.40 -1.16
N LYS A 41 7.08 3.66 -0.24
CA LYS A 41 5.73 4.15 -0.59
C LYS A 41 5.78 5.40 -1.48
N LYS A 42 6.71 6.32 -1.20
CA LYS A 42 6.89 7.59 -1.93
C LYS A 42 7.72 7.45 -3.21
N SER A 43 8.54 6.41 -3.33
CA SER A 43 9.53 6.25 -4.41
C SER A 43 9.03 5.36 -5.55
N ARG A 44 7.72 5.35 -5.80
CA ARG A 44 7.11 4.50 -6.84
C ARG A 44 7.59 4.84 -8.24
N GLU A 45 7.83 6.13 -8.50
CA GLU A 45 8.40 6.61 -9.78
C GLU A 45 9.82 6.11 -10.03
N LEU A 46 10.57 5.81 -8.96
CA LEU A 46 11.90 5.21 -9.05
C LEU A 46 11.85 3.69 -9.27
N GLY A 47 10.65 3.10 -9.37
CA GLY A 47 10.45 1.66 -9.52
C GLY A 47 10.42 0.88 -8.20
N MET A 48 10.33 1.56 -7.05
CA MET A 48 10.05 0.89 -5.79
C MET A 48 8.56 0.58 -5.65
N GLN A 49 8.25 -0.43 -4.85
CA GLN A 49 6.87 -0.84 -4.61
C GLN A 49 6.80 -1.58 -3.29
N THR A 50 5.91 -1.18 -2.39
CA THR A 50 5.64 -1.96 -1.18
C THR A 50 4.74 -3.16 -1.49
N PHE A 51 4.77 -4.16 -0.62
CA PHE A 51 3.90 -5.33 -0.76
C PHE A 51 2.39 -4.95 -0.79
N ASP A 52 1.96 -4.05 0.09
CA ASP A 52 0.56 -3.57 0.12
C ASP A 52 0.18 -2.85 -1.20
N GLN A 53 1.11 -2.09 -1.80
CA GLN A 53 0.89 -1.47 -3.11
C GLN A 53 0.76 -2.52 -4.22
N ALA A 54 1.57 -3.58 -4.19
CA ALA A 54 1.46 -4.70 -5.14
C ALA A 54 0.13 -5.45 -5.02
N LEU A 55 -0.36 -5.68 -3.81
CA LEU A 55 -1.69 -6.26 -3.60
C LEU A 55 -2.80 -5.37 -4.12
N PHE A 56 -2.71 -4.05 -3.88
CA PHE A 56 -3.66 -3.08 -4.42
C PHE A 56 -3.68 -3.13 -5.96
N ASP A 57 -2.51 -3.11 -6.60
CA ASP A 57 -2.42 -3.15 -8.06
C ASP A 57 -3.04 -4.43 -8.66
N LEU A 58 -2.74 -5.58 -8.06
CA LEU A 58 -3.32 -6.88 -8.47
C LEU A 58 -4.84 -6.91 -8.27
N TYR A 59 -5.33 -6.38 -7.16
CA TYR A 59 -6.77 -6.29 -6.90
C TYR A 59 -7.46 -5.35 -7.90
N SER A 60 -6.91 -4.16 -8.12
CA SER A 60 -7.45 -3.17 -9.06
C SER A 60 -7.46 -3.68 -10.50
N ALA A 61 -6.51 -4.55 -10.87
CA ALA A 61 -6.50 -5.25 -12.16
C ALA A 61 -7.50 -6.42 -12.24
N GLY A 62 -8.18 -6.77 -11.15
CA GLY A 62 -9.09 -7.93 -11.08
C GLY A 62 -8.38 -9.29 -11.04
N GLU A 63 -7.08 -9.29 -10.79
CA GLU A 63 -6.21 -10.47 -10.84
C GLU A 63 -6.24 -11.30 -9.55
N ILE A 64 -6.74 -10.73 -8.46
CA ILE A 64 -6.96 -11.36 -7.15
C ILE A 64 -8.26 -10.86 -6.53
N THR A 65 -8.83 -11.62 -5.58
CA THR A 65 -10.05 -11.20 -4.88
C THR A 65 -9.75 -10.17 -3.78
N TYR A 66 -10.77 -9.42 -3.37
CA TYR A 66 -10.66 -8.50 -2.23
C TYR A 66 -10.30 -9.21 -0.92
N GLU A 67 -10.88 -10.40 -0.71
CA GLU A 67 -10.62 -11.22 0.47
C GLU A 67 -9.16 -11.69 0.48
N ASP A 68 -8.67 -12.22 -0.64
CA ASP A 68 -7.28 -12.65 -0.77
C ASP A 68 -6.31 -11.49 -0.61
N ALA A 69 -6.62 -10.32 -1.18
CA ALA A 69 -5.79 -9.12 -1.03
C ALA A 69 -5.63 -8.76 0.46
N LEU A 70 -6.71 -8.71 1.22
CA LEU A 70 -6.66 -8.36 2.65
C LEU A 70 -6.05 -9.44 3.53
N LYS A 71 -6.30 -10.71 3.23
CA LYS A 71 -5.76 -11.86 3.97
C LYS A 71 -4.23 -11.89 3.90
N HIS A 72 -3.69 -11.42 2.79
CA HIS A 72 -2.26 -11.45 2.50
C HIS A 72 -1.54 -10.13 2.78
N ALA A 73 -2.24 -9.06 3.14
CA ALA A 73 -1.66 -7.75 3.38
C ALA A 73 -0.82 -7.70 4.67
N ASP A 74 0.26 -6.93 4.64
CA ASP A 74 1.04 -6.61 5.85
C ASP A 74 0.23 -5.68 6.76
N SER A 75 -0.58 -4.81 6.15
CA SER A 75 -1.41 -3.85 6.85
C SER A 75 -2.82 -3.84 6.23
N PRO A 76 -3.70 -4.78 6.64
CA PRO A 76 -5.04 -4.92 6.05
C PRO A 76 -5.90 -3.66 6.15
N ASN A 77 -5.68 -2.82 7.17
CA ASN A 77 -6.38 -1.55 7.33
C ASN A 77 -5.93 -0.51 6.30
N ASP A 78 -4.62 -0.38 6.09
CA ASP A 78 -4.04 0.54 5.11
C ASP A 78 -4.43 0.12 3.69
N LEU A 79 -4.33 -1.18 3.38
CA LEU A 79 -4.75 -1.70 2.07
C LEU A 79 -6.25 -1.48 1.83
N ARG A 80 -7.09 -1.68 2.84
CA ARG A 80 -8.53 -1.39 2.76
C ARG A 80 -8.79 0.08 2.47
N LEU A 81 -8.06 0.98 3.12
CA LEU A 81 -8.16 2.41 2.86
C LEU A 81 -7.72 2.75 1.44
N MET A 82 -6.58 2.21 0.99
CA MET A 82 -6.08 2.38 -0.38
C MET A 82 -7.08 1.90 -1.43
N ILE A 83 -7.65 0.71 -1.27
CA ILE A 83 -8.68 0.16 -2.17
C ILE A 83 -9.88 1.09 -2.28
N LYS A 84 -10.36 1.61 -1.15
CA LYS A 84 -11.51 2.54 -1.11
C LYS A 84 -11.21 3.87 -1.78
N LEU A 85 -10.01 4.43 -1.56
CA LEU A 85 -9.59 5.70 -2.17
C LEU A 85 -9.26 5.56 -3.66
N GLY A 86 -8.80 4.38 -4.10
CA GLY A 86 -8.41 4.11 -5.48
C GLY A 86 -9.59 3.81 -6.41
N ASN A 87 -10.65 3.15 -5.91
CA ASN A 87 -11.83 2.81 -6.72
C ASN A 87 -12.75 4.00 -7.02
N THR A 88 -12.58 5.11 -6.31
CA THR A 88 -13.44 6.27 -6.50
C THR A 88 -12.65 7.55 -6.25
N GLY A 89 -12.71 8.49 -7.19
CA GLY A 89 -12.49 9.91 -6.89
C GLY A 89 -13.59 10.48 -5.96
N ASP A 90 -14.02 9.71 -4.96
CA ASP A 90 -15.07 10.07 -4.01
C ASP A 90 -14.52 11.08 -3.01
N SER A 91 -14.67 12.35 -3.37
CA SER A 91 -14.59 13.49 -2.47
C SER A 91 -15.42 13.30 -1.19
N ARG A 92 -16.43 12.41 -1.21
CA ARG A 92 -17.34 12.13 -0.09
C ARG A 92 -16.68 11.39 1.08
N TYR A 93 -15.72 10.51 0.82
CA TYR A 93 -15.01 9.81 1.89
C TYR A 93 -13.88 10.65 2.48
N LEU A 94 -13.20 11.47 1.67
CA LEU A 94 -12.25 12.46 2.19
C LEU A 94 -12.98 13.41 3.16
N ASP A 95 -14.17 13.89 2.78
CA ASP A 95 -15.03 14.73 3.64
C ASP A 95 -15.47 13.99 4.93
N GLN A 96 -15.76 12.70 4.84
CA GLN A 96 -16.13 11.91 6.03
C GLN A 96 -14.94 11.65 6.96
N ALA A 97 -13.73 11.45 6.42
CA ALA A 97 -12.50 11.26 7.18
C ALA A 97 -12.00 12.56 7.83
N THR A 98 -12.17 13.72 7.18
CA THR A 98 -11.80 15.04 7.72
C THR A 98 -12.78 15.57 8.76
N ARG A 99 -14.06 15.16 8.73
CA ARG A 99 -15.06 15.54 9.75
C ARG A 99 -14.71 15.11 11.17
N GLY A 100 -13.82 14.12 11.35
CA GLY A 100 -13.33 13.68 12.66
C GLY A 100 -12.13 14.48 13.18
N LEU A 101 -11.53 15.35 12.36
CA LEU A 101 -10.37 16.17 12.69
C LEU A 101 -10.82 17.61 12.96
N SER A 102 -11.55 17.83 14.05
CA SER A 102 -11.78 19.19 14.54
C SER A 102 -10.46 19.72 15.09
N ILE A 103 -9.92 20.78 14.48
CA ILE A 103 -8.84 21.55 15.10
C ILE A 103 -9.43 22.15 16.37
N GLN A 104 -8.95 21.68 17.52
CA GLN A 104 -9.19 22.34 18.79
C GLN A 104 -8.47 23.69 18.70
N GLY A 105 -9.22 24.72 18.31
CA GLY A 105 -8.75 26.10 18.35
C GLY A 105 -8.31 26.39 19.78
N SER A 106 -7.02 26.65 19.93
CA SER A 106 -6.46 27.29 21.11
C SER A 106 -6.97 28.73 21.13
N GLU A 107 -7.93 29.01 22.01
CA GLU A 107 -8.03 30.32 22.66
C GLU A 107 -7.10 30.37 23.87
#